data_AF-A0A2V9ZB36-F1
#
_entry.id   AF-A0A2V9ZB36-F1
#
_cell.length_a   1.000
_cell.length_b   1.000
_cell.length_c   1.000
_cell.angle_alpha   90.00
_cell.angle_beta   90.00
_cell.angle_gamma   90.00
#
_symmetry.space_group_name_H-M   'P 1'
#
loop_
_entity.id
_entity.type
_entity.pdbx_description
1 polymer ?
#
loop_
_entity_poly.entity_id
_entity_poly.type
_entity_poly.pdbx_seq_one_letter_code
_entity_poly.pdbx_strand_id
1 'polypeptide(L)'
;MTLDEAKLVDEIISDLRKAVRDASLRFGTRIVRHGGKILRGRRVGMKGFEERLYGRWAIPLDLYELCLYIALNCGRYFSRHFRPGSATITDHKFKALLRLHAGATRVAGEVYALLLAGFPSGAHARWRTLHEIAVTALFIAQEDNETAERYINHRFVKSYEDAREYQKYAFMLGEEPFTDEEMTRIKQNYESMLVRYGADFHWPYAWAHPALLRRDPQLKGNKIGFQHLQAAVEIQHWTPRHRMASHAVHPSATFARFNLGSREDKHEVLPGASNADLADPGQSALFSLTNATAALVIFEPGSDDITEHLQHRGALGAMAKALSTLSKIASEEFMKVHLQLEDEIRAEGSNANS
;
A
#
# COMPACT_ATOMS: atom_id res chain seq x y z
N MET A 1 -56.46 3.72 -0.16
CA MET A 1 -56.44 4.91 -1.02
C MET A 1 -57.60 4.84 -1.98
N THR A 2 -58.42 5.89 -2.02
CA THR A 2 -59.40 6.07 -3.09
C THR A 2 -58.69 6.33 -4.42
N LEU A 3 -59.38 6.12 -5.54
CA LEU A 3 -58.82 6.32 -6.87
C LEU A 3 -58.36 7.79 -7.09
N ASP A 4 -59.00 8.73 -6.40
CA ASP A 4 -58.69 10.16 -6.45
C ASP A 4 -57.49 10.52 -5.56
N GLU A 5 -57.32 9.88 -4.41
CA GLU A 5 -56.10 10.00 -3.59
C GLU A 5 -54.86 9.49 -4.33
N ALA A 6 -55.01 8.42 -5.13
CA ALA A 6 -53.91 7.90 -5.95
C ALA A 6 -53.48 8.87 -7.04
N LYS A 7 -54.43 9.49 -7.75
CA LYS A 7 -54.14 10.49 -8.78
C LYS A 7 -53.46 11.73 -8.21
N LEU A 8 -53.90 12.22 -7.05
CA LEU A 8 -53.29 13.36 -6.38
C LEU A 8 -51.83 13.09 -5.98
N VAL A 9 -51.54 11.89 -5.47
CA VAL A 9 -50.17 11.47 -5.13
C VAL A 9 -49.28 11.40 -6.39
N ASP A 10 -49.80 10.86 -7.51
CA ASP A 10 -49.06 10.79 -8.77
C ASP A 10 -48.76 12.18 -9.35
N GLU A 11 -49.70 13.12 -9.25
CA GLU A 11 -49.50 14.52 -9.66
C GLU A 11 -48.43 15.21 -8.81
N ILE A 12 -48.49 15.06 -7.48
CA ILE A 12 -47.47 15.62 -6.56
C ILE A 12 -46.08 15.04 -6.86
N ILE A 13 -45.98 13.73 -7.10
CA ILE A 13 -44.70 13.08 -7.45
C ILE A 13 -44.18 13.61 -8.80
N SER A 14 -45.04 13.81 -9.79
CA SER A 14 -44.68 14.34 -11.09
C SER A 14 -44.14 15.77 -11.00
N ASP A 15 -44.83 16.64 -10.26
CA ASP A 15 -44.43 18.03 -10.04
C ASP A 15 -43.14 18.13 -9.24
N LEU A 16 -42.98 17.30 -8.19
CA LEU A 16 -41.72 17.22 -7.44
C LEU A 16 -40.57 16.78 -8.35
N ARG A 17 -40.76 15.75 -9.19
CA ARG A 17 -39.74 15.31 -10.15
C ARG A 17 -39.37 16.42 -11.13
N LYS A 18 -40.34 17.20 -11.61
CA LYS A 18 -40.10 18.33 -12.50
C LYS A 18 -39.32 19.44 -11.81
N ALA A 19 -39.72 19.83 -10.60
CA ALA A 19 -39.05 20.85 -9.81
C ALA A 19 -37.59 20.45 -9.50
N VAL A 20 -37.35 19.19 -9.15
CA VAL A 20 -36.00 18.64 -8.94
C VAL A 20 -35.18 18.71 -10.22
N ARG A 21 -35.71 18.27 -11.38
CA ARG A 21 -35.01 18.36 -12.66
C ARG A 21 -34.59 19.78 -13.00
N ASP A 22 -35.53 20.73 -12.89
CA ASP A 22 -35.26 22.13 -13.23
C ASP A 22 -34.25 22.76 -12.26
N ALA A 23 -34.33 22.43 -10.97
CA ALA A 23 -33.35 22.85 -9.97
C ALA A 23 -31.96 22.26 -10.25
N SER A 24 -31.87 20.97 -10.57
CA SER A 24 -30.62 20.29 -10.95
C SER A 24 -29.98 20.91 -12.19
N LEU A 25 -30.78 21.23 -13.21
CA LEU A 25 -30.28 21.89 -14.43
C LEU A 25 -29.72 23.28 -14.11
N ARG A 26 -30.48 24.11 -13.37
CA ARG A 26 -30.03 25.44 -12.95
C ARG A 26 -28.76 25.38 -12.11
N PHE A 27 -28.70 24.44 -11.16
CA PHE A 27 -27.52 24.24 -10.32
C PHE A 27 -26.31 23.82 -11.16
N GLY A 28 -26.46 22.82 -12.04
CA GLY A 28 -25.42 22.36 -12.94
C GLY A 28 -24.88 23.47 -13.83
N THR A 29 -25.76 24.24 -14.49
CA THR A 29 -25.36 25.38 -15.32
C THR A 29 -24.61 26.44 -14.50
N ARG A 30 -25.04 26.72 -13.26
CA ARG A 30 -24.36 27.68 -12.39
C ARG A 30 -22.98 27.20 -11.97
N ILE A 31 -22.82 25.92 -11.63
CA ILE A 31 -21.54 25.31 -11.26
C ILE A 31 -20.57 25.34 -12.43
N VAL A 32 -21.00 24.99 -13.64
CA VAL A 32 -20.16 25.06 -14.84
C VAL A 32 -19.77 26.52 -15.14
N ARG A 33 -20.74 27.45 -15.15
CA ARG A 33 -20.50 28.87 -15.42
C ARG A 33 -19.48 29.50 -14.48
N HIS A 34 -19.52 29.15 -13.19
CA HIS A 34 -18.61 29.69 -12.17
C HIS A 34 -17.46 28.74 -11.80
N GLY A 35 -17.33 27.61 -12.49
CA GLY A 35 -16.46 26.50 -12.11
C GLY A 35 -15.01 26.93 -11.99
N GLY A 36 -14.51 27.75 -12.93
CA GLY A 36 -13.16 28.28 -12.87
C GLY A 36 -12.85 29.07 -11.59
N LYS A 37 -13.80 29.88 -11.11
CA LYS A 37 -13.65 30.65 -9.85
C LYS A 37 -13.68 29.73 -8.63
N ILE A 38 -14.60 28.76 -8.61
CA ILE A 38 -14.72 27.76 -7.53
C ILE A 38 -13.42 26.94 -7.42
N LEU A 39 -12.94 26.40 -8.55
CA LEU A 39 -11.72 25.60 -8.61
C LEU A 39 -10.48 26.41 -8.22
N ARG A 40 -10.39 27.66 -8.65
CA ARG A 40 -9.29 28.56 -8.24
C ARG A 40 -9.29 28.77 -6.73
N GLY A 41 -10.44 29.10 -6.14
CA GLY A 41 -10.58 29.26 -4.69
C GLY A 41 -10.18 28.00 -3.92
N ARG A 42 -10.64 26.83 -4.38
CA ARG A 42 -10.27 25.54 -3.78
C ARG A 42 -8.77 25.25 -3.87
N ARG A 43 -8.12 25.51 -5.02
CA ARG A 43 -6.68 25.28 -5.21
C ARG A 43 -5.82 26.19 -4.33
N VAL A 44 -6.19 27.47 -4.20
CA VAL A 44 -5.50 28.41 -3.30
C VAL A 44 -5.67 27.97 -1.84
N GLY A 45 -6.89 27.59 -1.45
CA GLY A 45 -7.16 27.08 -0.10
C GLY A 45 -6.36 25.83 0.22
N MET A 46 -6.28 24.88 -0.72
CA MET A 46 -5.50 23.65 -0.57
C MET A 46 -4.01 23.95 -0.44
N LYS A 47 -3.45 24.79 -1.32
CA LYS A 47 -2.04 25.17 -1.25
C LYS A 47 -1.68 25.80 0.10
N GLY A 48 -2.52 26.72 0.59
CA GLY A 48 -2.29 27.32 1.91
C GLY A 48 -2.41 26.31 3.05
N PHE A 49 -3.26 25.29 2.93
CA PHE A 49 -3.31 24.18 3.88
C PHE A 49 -2.02 23.35 3.84
N GLU A 50 -1.57 22.94 2.66
CA GLU A 50 -0.33 22.17 2.46
C GLU A 50 0.89 22.91 3.02
N GLU A 51 0.99 24.23 2.80
CA GLU A 51 2.06 25.06 3.36
C GLU A 51 2.08 25.06 4.89
N ARG A 52 0.90 25.14 5.54
CA ARG A 52 0.79 25.08 7.00
C ARG A 52 1.07 23.69 7.55
N LEU A 53 0.60 22.65 6.86
CA LEU A 53 0.89 21.27 7.20
C LEU A 53 2.39 21.01 7.13
N TYR A 54 3.03 21.39 6.03
CA TYR A 54 4.47 21.26 5.87
C TYR A 54 5.22 22.08 6.91
N GLY A 55 4.84 23.34 7.16
CA GLY A 55 5.47 24.16 8.21
C GLY A 55 5.42 23.51 9.61
N ARG A 56 4.38 22.72 9.91
CA ARG A 56 4.26 21.94 11.16
C ARG A 56 5.13 20.68 11.17
N TRP A 57 5.16 19.96 10.05
CA TRP A 57 5.76 18.63 9.92
C TRP A 57 7.08 18.62 9.14
N ALA A 58 7.70 19.79 8.88
CA ALA A 58 8.81 19.93 7.94
C ALA A 58 9.97 18.98 8.25
N ILE A 59 10.44 18.97 9.51
CA ILE A 59 11.57 18.14 9.94
C ILE A 59 11.34 16.65 9.65
N PRO A 60 10.28 16.00 10.17
CA PRO A 60 10.07 14.59 9.89
C PRO A 60 9.76 14.28 8.41
N LEU A 61 9.11 15.20 7.68
CA LEU A 61 8.84 15.02 6.24
C LEU A 61 10.11 15.10 5.39
N ASP A 62 11.02 16.04 5.68
CA ASP A 62 12.31 16.16 4.99
C ASP A 62 13.18 14.92 5.25
N LEU A 63 13.20 14.45 6.50
CA LEU A 63 13.91 13.21 6.85
C LEU A 63 13.30 11.98 6.14
N TYR A 64 11.97 11.93 6.00
CA TYR A 64 11.29 10.89 5.23
C TYR A 64 11.75 10.90 3.77
N GLU A 65 11.80 12.07 3.13
CA GLU A 65 12.25 12.21 1.74
C GLU A 65 13.71 11.80 1.56
N LEU A 66 14.58 12.13 2.52
CA LEU A 66 15.96 11.66 2.54
C LEU A 66 16.05 10.13 2.69
N CYS A 67 15.20 9.51 3.51
CA CYS A 67 15.09 8.05 3.58
C CYS A 67 14.69 7.43 2.23
N LEU A 68 13.71 8.03 1.53
CA LEU A 68 13.35 7.60 0.17
C LEU A 68 14.55 7.68 -0.79
N TYR A 69 15.28 8.79 -0.74
CA TYR A 69 16.48 8.97 -1.55
C TYR A 69 17.53 7.88 -1.28
N ILE A 70 17.85 7.58 -0.01
CA ILE A 70 18.82 6.53 0.33
C ILE A 70 18.33 5.16 -0.14
N ALA A 71 17.04 4.83 0.08
CA ALA A 71 16.47 3.56 -0.36
C ALA A 71 16.54 3.39 -1.89
N LEU A 72 16.19 4.43 -2.67
CA LEU A 72 16.35 4.44 -4.13
C LEU A 72 17.79 4.14 -4.55
N ASN A 73 18.77 4.77 -3.88
CA ASN A 73 20.18 4.54 -4.17
C ASN A 73 20.61 3.11 -3.80
N CYS A 74 20.11 2.53 -2.70
CA CYS A 74 20.35 1.12 -2.36
C CYS A 74 19.86 0.18 -3.47
N GLY A 75 18.63 0.39 -3.95
CA GLY A 75 18.05 -0.42 -5.04
C GLY A 75 18.83 -0.29 -6.35
N ARG A 76 19.27 0.92 -6.72
CA ARG A 76 20.11 1.17 -7.89
C ARG A 76 21.47 0.48 -7.76
N TYR A 77 22.10 0.59 -6.60
CA TYR A 77 23.38 -0.05 -6.31
C TYR A 77 23.26 -1.57 -6.41
N PHE A 78 22.24 -2.15 -5.77
CA PHE A 78 21.93 -3.57 -5.85
C PHE A 78 21.73 -4.04 -7.29
N SER A 79 20.89 -3.34 -8.06
CA SER A 79 20.62 -3.67 -9.46
C SER A 79 21.87 -3.66 -10.35
N ARG A 80 22.85 -2.80 -10.05
CA ARG A 80 24.07 -2.64 -10.85
C ARG A 80 25.13 -3.69 -10.50
N HIS A 81 25.31 -3.99 -9.22
CA HIS A 81 26.46 -4.76 -8.72
C HIS A 81 26.15 -6.20 -8.33
N PHE A 82 24.86 -6.58 -8.23
CA PHE A 82 24.44 -7.92 -7.83
C PHE A 82 23.72 -8.68 -8.95
N ARG A 83 23.73 -8.12 -10.17
CA ARG A 83 23.14 -8.77 -11.33
C ARG A 83 23.98 -10.01 -11.69
N PRO A 84 23.36 -11.18 -11.93
CA PRO A 84 24.10 -12.38 -12.33
C PRO A 84 24.92 -12.12 -13.61
N GLY A 85 26.21 -12.50 -13.58
CA GLY A 85 27.15 -12.26 -14.68
C GLY A 85 26.95 -13.14 -15.91
N SER A 86 26.29 -14.30 -15.77
CA SER A 86 26.00 -15.23 -16.87
C SER A 86 24.52 -15.25 -17.25
N ALA A 87 24.22 -15.21 -18.55
CA ALA A 87 22.87 -15.38 -19.10
C ALA A 87 22.27 -16.77 -18.83
N THR A 88 23.08 -17.77 -18.45
CA THR A 88 22.64 -19.15 -18.22
C THR A 88 22.11 -19.40 -16.81
N ILE A 89 22.47 -18.59 -15.82
CA ILE A 89 22.00 -18.73 -14.43
C ILE A 89 20.86 -17.75 -14.19
N THR A 90 19.63 -18.26 -14.06
CA THR A 90 18.51 -17.44 -13.62
C THR A 90 18.45 -17.37 -12.09
N ASP A 91 18.92 -16.25 -11.54
CA ASP A 91 18.74 -15.91 -10.14
C ASP A 91 17.34 -15.31 -9.93
N HIS A 92 16.41 -16.15 -9.46
CA HIS A 92 15.04 -15.77 -9.15
C HIS A 92 14.97 -14.89 -7.90
N LYS A 93 15.86 -15.10 -6.91
CA LYS A 93 15.95 -14.24 -5.72
C LYS A 93 16.30 -12.82 -6.12
N PHE A 94 17.36 -12.61 -6.91
CA PHE A 94 17.73 -11.29 -7.41
C PHE A 94 16.55 -10.62 -8.14
N LYS A 95 15.90 -11.36 -9.05
CA LYS A 95 14.74 -10.88 -9.82
C LYS A 95 13.54 -10.51 -8.94
N ALA A 96 13.26 -11.28 -7.88
CA ALA A 96 12.15 -11.04 -6.97
C ALA A 96 12.44 -9.85 -6.05
N LEU A 97 13.61 -9.84 -5.40
CA LEU A 97 14.02 -8.79 -4.47
C LEU A 97 14.15 -7.43 -5.14
N LEU A 98 14.73 -7.36 -6.34
CA LEU A 98 14.80 -6.11 -7.11
C LEU A 98 13.41 -5.52 -7.38
N ARG A 99 12.44 -6.36 -7.78
CA ARG A 99 11.06 -5.93 -8.07
C ARG A 99 10.30 -5.53 -6.81
N LEU A 100 10.43 -6.31 -5.74
CA LEU A 100 9.81 -6.03 -4.45
C LEU A 100 10.37 -4.72 -3.87
N HIS A 101 11.68 -4.50 -3.90
CA HIS A 101 12.30 -3.25 -3.44
C HIS A 101 11.87 -2.04 -4.27
N ALA A 102 11.83 -2.17 -5.61
CA ALA A 102 11.31 -1.11 -6.46
C ALA A 102 9.83 -0.79 -6.15
N GLY A 103 9.02 -1.81 -5.88
CA GLY A 103 7.65 -1.66 -5.41
C GLY A 103 7.57 -0.97 -4.06
N ALA A 104 8.39 -1.38 -3.08
CA ALA A 104 8.46 -0.79 -1.76
C ALA A 104 8.76 0.71 -1.84
N THR A 105 9.75 1.07 -2.64
CA THR A 105 10.16 2.48 -2.79
C THR A 105 9.08 3.32 -3.46
N ARG A 106 8.36 2.76 -4.44
CA ARG A 106 7.20 3.43 -5.06
C ARG A 106 6.08 3.66 -4.06
N VAL A 107 5.67 2.62 -3.33
CA VAL A 107 4.59 2.72 -2.33
C VAL A 107 4.98 3.66 -1.20
N ALA A 108 6.24 3.66 -0.76
CA ALA A 108 6.73 4.62 0.22
C ALA A 108 6.65 6.08 -0.30
N GLY A 109 6.85 6.31 -1.59
CA GLY A 109 6.60 7.60 -2.24
C GLY A 109 5.12 7.98 -2.31
N GLU A 110 4.23 7.00 -2.54
CA GLU A 110 2.76 7.22 -2.46
C GLU A 110 2.33 7.61 -1.04
N VAL A 111 2.88 6.96 -0.02
CA VAL A 111 2.68 7.34 1.39
C VAL A 111 3.12 8.79 1.60
N TYR A 112 4.34 9.14 1.17
CA TYR A 112 4.87 10.51 1.33
C TYR A 112 3.97 11.57 0.69
N ALA A 113 3.51 11.34 -0.54
CA ALA A 113 2.60 12.24 -1.24
C ALA A 113 1.27 12.42 -0.49
N LEU A 114 0.74 11.35 0.12
CA LEU A 114 -0.48 11.41 0.92
C LEU A 114 -0.26 12.15 2.25
N LEU A 115 0.92 12.03 2.87
CA LEU A 115 1.26 12.80 4.07
C LEU A 115 1.33 14.29 3.75
N LEU A 116 2.00 14.68 2.66
CA LEU A 116 2.08 16.08 2.20
C LEU A 116 0.71 16.68 1.90
N ALA A 117 -0.22 15.88 1.40
CA ALA A 117 -1.58 16.29 1.10
C ALA A 117 -2.54 16.19 2.31
N GLY A 118 -2.07 15.73 3.48
CA GLY A 118 -2.87 15.62 4.70
C GLY A 118 -3.89 14.48 4.70
N PHE A 119 -3.59 13.35 4.07
CA PHE A 119 -4.46 12.15 4.03
C PHE A 119 -3.86 10.98 4.84
N PRO A 120 -3.79 11.07 6.19
CA PRO A 120 -3.10 10.08 7.01
C PRO A 120 -3.71 8.68 6.92
N SER A 121 -5.03 8.52 6.84
CA SER A 121 -5.65 7.20 6.63
C SER A 121 -5.33 6.59 5.28
N GLY A 122 -5.30 7.42 4.23
CA GLY A 122 -4.86 6.97 2.91
C GLY A 122 -3.39 6.55 2.94
N ALA A 123 -2.54 7.32 3.61
CA ALA A 123 -1.14 7.01 3.82
C ALA A 123 -0.97 5.68 4.59
N HIS A 124 -1.77 5.46 5.64
CA HIS A 124 -1.75 4.24 6.44
C HIS A 124 -2.22 3.02 5.63
N ALA A 125 -3.24 3.19 4.79
CA ALA A 125 -3.67 2.16 3.83
C ALA A 125 -2.55 1.79 2.85
N ARG A 126 -1.77 2.77 2.36
CA ARG A 126 -0.60 2.50 1.50
C ARG A 126 0.54 1.85 2.26
N TRP A 127 0.75 2.23 3.52
CA TRP A 127 1.70 1.53 4.38
C TRP A 127 1.37 0.03 4.50
N ARG A 128 0.10 -0.38 4.53
CA ARG A 128 -0.27 -1.81 4.54
C ARG A 128 0.39 -2.57 3.38
N THR A 129 0.27 -2.05 2.15
CA THR A 129 0.90 -2.63 0.97
C THR A 129 2.42 -2.65 1.11
N LEU A 130 3.02 -1.55 1.60
CA LEU A 130 4.46 -1.46 1.83
C LEU A 130 4.95 -2.50 2.85
N HIS A 131 4.19 -2.72 3.92
CA HIS A 131 4.47 -3.75 4.92
C HIS A 131 4.41 -5.14 4.31
N GLU A 132 3.37 -5.46 3.54
CA GLU A 132 3.24 -6.74 2.85
C GLU A 132 4.40 -7.01 1.87
N ILE A 133 4.84 -5.98 1.14
CA ILE A 133 6.03 -6.04 0.29
C ILE A 133 7.29 -6.32 1.12
N ALA A 134 7.49 -5.60 2.23
CA ALA A 134 8.66 -5.75 3.09
C ALA A 134 8.76 -7.15 3.70
N VAL A 135 7.65 -7.68 4.21
CA VAL A 135 7.57 -9.04 4.76
C VAL A 135 7.90 -10.08 3.70
N THR A 136 7.32 -9.93 2.51
CA THR A 136 7.57 -10.84 1.38
C THR A 136 9.02 -10.80 0.93
N ALA A 137 9.61 -9.60 0.86
CA ALA A 137 11.01 -9.40 0.49
C ALA A 137 11.96 -10.06 1.50
N LEU A 138 11.74 -9.83 2.80
CA LEU A 138 12.53 -10.46 3.86
C LEU A 138 12.42 -11.99 3.81
N PHE A 139 11.21 -12.51 3.63
CA PHE A 139 10.98 -13.95 3.55
C PHE A 139 11.75 -14.56 2.38
N ILE A 140 11.58 -14.02 1.16
CA ILE A 140 12.28 -14.51 -0.03
C ILE A 140 13.80 -14.39 0.11
N ALA A 141 14.29 -13.31 0.71
CA ALA A 141 15.73 -13.12 0.85
C ALA A 141 16.40 -14.17 1.74
N GLN A 142 15.67 -14.70 2.73
CA GLN A 142 16.14 -15.74 3.66
C GLN A 142 15.93 -17.17 3.14
N GLU A 143 15.27 -17.36 1.99
CA GLU A 143 14.95 -18.68 1.44
C GLU A 143 15.81 -19.04 0.21
N ASP A 144 15.66 -20.26 -0.29
CA ASP A 144 16.33 -20.74 -1.49
C ASP A 144 15.80 -20.10 -2.80
N ASN A 145 16.55 -20.31 -3.89
CA ASN A 145 16.17 -19.81 -5.22
C ASN A 145 14.86 -20.45 -5.73
N GLU A 146 14.54 -21.68 -5.30
CA GLU A 146 13.29 -22.35 -5.66
C GLU A 146 12.07 -21.61 -5.09
N THR A 147 12.15 -21.14 -3.84
CA THR A 147 11.07 -20.36 -3.20
C THR A 147 10.82 -19.05 -3.95
N ALA A 148 11.89 -18.37 -4.38
CA ALA A 148 11.78 -17.17 -5.20
C ALA A 148 11.18 -17.46 -6.60
N GLU A 149 11.53 -18.60 -7.20
CA GLU A 149 10.94 -19.04 -8.47
C GLU A 149 9.45 -19.31 -8.31
N ARG A 150 9.05 -20.05 -7.27
CA ARG A 150 7.64 -20.31 -6.94
C ARG A 150 6.87 -19.00 -6.74
N TYR A 151 7.43 -18.03 -6.02
CA TYR A 151 6.83 -16.71 -5.86
C TYR A 151 6.58 -16.02 -7.21
N ILE A 152 7.60 -15.99 -8.08
CA ILE A 152 7.52 -15.39 -9.41
C ILE A 152 6.49 -16.11 -10.30
N ASN A 153 6.39 -17.42 -10.19
CA ASN A 153 5.50 -18.27 -10.99
C ASN A 153 4.06 -18.29 -10.47
N HIS A 154 3.82 -17.95 -9.20
CA HIS A 154 2.47 -17.81 -8.65
C HIS A 154 1.64 -16.74 -9.38
N ARG A 155 2.29 -15.81 -10.10
CA ARG A 155 1.60 -14.86 -11.00
C ARG A 155 0.66 -15.54 -11.99
N PHE A 156 0.97 -16.76 -12.46
CA PHE A 156 0.15 -17.45 -13.45
C PHE A 156 -1.18 -17.95 -12.86
N VAL A 157 -1.21 -18.24 -11.55
CA VAL A 157 -2.46 -18.50 -10.81
C VAL A 157 -3.32 -17.26 -10.85
N LYS A 158 -2.75 -16.13 -10.42
CA LYS A 158 -3.50 -14.86 -10.36
C LYS A 158 -3.95 -14.38 -11.74
N SER A 159 -3.10 -14.48 -12.76
CA SER A 159 -3.45 -14.13 -14.14
C SER A 159 -4.64 -14.93 -14.68
N TYR A 160 -4.72 -16.23 -14.35
CA TYR A 160 -5.86 -17.04 -14.79
C TYR A 160 -7.15 -16.71 -14.03
N GLU A 161 -7.08 -16.50 -12.72
CA GLU A 161 -8.22 -16.04 -11.92
C GLU A 161 -8.78 -14.71 -12.45
N ASP A 162 -7.91 -13.72 -12.65
CA ASP A 162 -8.29 -12.39 -13.11
C ASP A 162 -8.82 -12.41 -14.55
N ALA A 163 -8.19 -13.17 -15.45
CA ALA A 163 -8.65 -13.31 -16.83
C ALA A 163 -10.05 -13.96 -16.90
N ARG A 164 -10.32 -14.97 -16.07
CA ARG A 164 -11.65 -15.59 -16.01
C ARG A 164 -12.71 -14.62 -15.52
N GLU A 165 -12.40 -13.80 -14.53
CA GLU A 165 -13.35 -12.82 -14.01
C GLU A 165 -13.60 -11.72 -15.04
N TYR A 166 -12.53 -11.20 -15.66
CA TYR A 166 -12.62 -10.24 -16.75
C TYR A 166 -13.48 -10.74 -17.91
N GLN A 167 -13.24 -11.96 -18.39
CA GLN A 167 -13.96 -12.53 -19.53
C GLN A 167 -15.47 -12.60 -19.32
N LYS A 168 -15.94 -12.81 -18.07
CA LYS A 168 -17.38 -12.83 -17.75
C LYS A 168 -18.05 -11.47 -17.96
N TYR A 169 -17.31 -10.38 -17.76
CA TYR A 169 -17.86 -9.03 -17.64
C TYR A 169 -17.42 -8.08 -18.76
N ALA A 170 -16.41 -8.43 -19.57
CA ALA A 170 -15.83 -7.57 -20.61
C ALA A 170 -16.89 -6.93 -21.51
N PHE A 171 -17.82 -7.73 -22.06
CA PHE A 171 -18.89 -7.21 -22.92
C PHE A 171 -19.82 -6.21 -22.21
N MET A 172 -20.16 -6.46 -20.94
CA MET A 172 -21.02 -5.54 -20.17
C MET A 172 -20.29 -4.24 -19.78
N LEU A 173 -18.97 -4.29 -19.68
CA LEU A 173 -18.12 -3.12 -19.46
C LEU A 173 -17.83 -2.34 -20.75
N GLY A 174 -18.18 -2.88 -21.93
CA GLY A 174 -17.83 -2.31 -23.23
C GLY A 174 -16.34 -2.48 -23.58
N GLU A 175 -15.66 -3.41 -22.92
CA GLU A 175 -14.24 -3.72 -23.11
C GLU A 175 -14.08 -4.91 -24.06
N GLU A 176 -12.93 -4.99 -24.74
CA GLU A 176 -12.62 -6.09 -25.66
C GLU A 176 -12.31 -7.38 -24.88
N PRO A 177 -13.07 -8.49 -25.05
CA PRO A 177 -12.79 -9.76 -24.40
C PRO A 177 -11.50 -10.39 -24.94
N PHE A 178 -10.84 -11.24 -24.14
CA PHE A 178 -9.73 -12.05 -24.64
C PHE A 178 -10.21 -13.00 -25.73
N THR A 179 -9.34 -13.31 -26.69
CA THR A 179 -9.63 -14.35 -27.68
C THR A 179 -9.56 -15.74 -27.05
N ASP A 180 -10.15 -16.74 -27.73
CA ASP A 180 -10.10 -18.13 -27.29
C ASP A 180 -8.66 -18.66 -27.22
N GLU A 181 -7.78 -18.23 -28.13
CA GLU A 181 -6.36 -18.57 -28.12
C GLU A 181 -5.64 -17.95 -26.91
N GLU A 182 -5.94 -16.70 -26.57
CA GLU A 182 -5.36 -16.03 -25.42
C GLU A 182 -5.78 -16.70 -24.11
N MET A 183 -7.08 -16.98 -23.96
CA MET A 183 -7.61 -17.69 -22.80
C MET A 183 -7.02 -19.10 -22.68
N THR A 184 -6.87 -19.80 -23.81
CA THR A 184 -6.23 -21.13 -23.85
C THR A 184 -4.78 -21.05 -23.38
N ARG A 185 -4.01 -20.07 -23.87
CA ARG A 185 -2.61 -19.86 -23.45
C ARG A 185 -2.49 -19.52 -21.97
N ILE A 186 -3.35 -18.64 -21.45
CA ILE A 186 -3.36 -18.28 -20.02
C ILE A 186 -3.66 -19.53 -19.16
N LYS A 187 -4.66 -20.32 -19.56
CA LYS A 187 -5.02 -21.57 -18.89
C LYS A 187 -3.89 -22.60 -18.92
N GLN A 188 -3.23 -22.80 -20.06
CA GLN A 188 -2.07 -23.70 -20.18
C GLN A 188 -0.92 -23.31 -19.26
N ASN A 189 -0.62 -22.01 -19.15
CA ASN A 189 0.40 -21.52 -18.22
C ASN A 189 0.03 -21.86 -16.76
N TYR A 190 -1.22 -21.63 -16.36
CA TYR A 190 -1.72 -22.00 -15.04
C TYR A 190 -1.63 -23.51 -14.77
N GLU A 191 -2.13 -24.35 -15.69
CA GLU A 191 -2.11 -25.80 -15.55
C GLU A 191 -0.67 -26.33 -15.46
N SER A 192 0.27 -25.76 -16.22
CA SER A 192 1.67 -26.13 -16.15
C SER A 192 2.30 -25.87 -14.77
N MET A 193 1.84 -24.84 -14.05
CA MET A 193 2.28 -24.58 -12.68
C MET A 193 1.74 -25.61 -11.69
N LEU A 194 0.49 -26.07 -11.87
CA LEU A 194 -0.09 -27.12 -11.03
C LEU A 194 0.59 -28.47 -11.25
N VAL A 195 0.93 -28.79 -12.50
CA VAL A 195 1.71 -29.99 -12.84
C VAL A 195 3.09 -29.93 -12.19
N ARG A 196 3.76 -28.76 -12.24
CA ARG A 196 5.12 -28.59 -11.72
C ARG A 196 5.19 -28.55 -10.19
N TYR A 197 4.26 -27.86 -9.53
CA TYR A 197 4.34 -27.58 -8.09
C TYR A 197 3.30 -28.30 -7.24
N GLY A 198 2.37 -29.02 -7.86
CA GLY A 198 1.27 -29.74 -7.21
C GLY A 198 -0.06 -28.99 -7.30
N ALA A 199 -1.16 -29.75 -7.16
CA ALA A 199 -2.52 -29.23 -7.29
C ALA A 199 -2.84 -28.11 -6.30
N ASP A 200 -2.26 -28.14 -5.09
CA ASP A 200 -2.46 -27.13 -4.05
C ASP A 200 -1.81 -25.76 -4.37
N PHE A 201 -1.02 -25.66 -5.44
CA PHE A 201 -0.36 -24.40 -5.82
C PHE A 201 -1.34 -23.27 -6.21
N HIS A 202 -2.61 -23.62 -6.49
CA HIS A 202 -3.66 -22.63 -6.73
C HIS A 202 -4.03 -21.80 -5.48
N TRP A 203 -3.74 -22.29 -4.26
CA TRP A 203 -4.08 -21.56 -3.06
C TRP A 203 -3.24 -20.28 -2.91
N PRO A 204 -3.80 -19.22 -2.27
CA PRO A 204 -3.00 -18.06 -1.88
C PRO A 204 -1.78 -18.47 -1.06
N TYR A 205 -0.64 -17.82 -1.30
CA TYR A 205 0.63 -18.08 -0.61
C TYR A 205 1.19 -19.52 -0.72
N ALA A 206 0.63 -20.39 -1.58
CA ALA A 206 1.14 -21.76 -1.74
C ALA A 206 2.61 -21.81 -2.18
N TRP A 207 3.11 -20.74 -2.81
CA TRP A 207 4.52 -20.59 -3.15
C TRP A 207 5.46 -20.61 -1.93
N ALA A 208 5.00 -20.19 -0.76
CA ALA A 208 5.77 -20.13 0.48
C ALA A 208 5.69 -21.43 1.30
N HIS A 209 4.74 -22.33 0.98
CA HIS A 209 4.45 -23.50 1.81
C HIS A 209 5.65 -24.43 2.02
N PRO A 210 6.43 -24.83 0.99
CA PRO A 210 7.59 -25.69 1.20
C PRO A 210 8.65 -25.05 2.11
N ALA A 211 8.90 -23.75 1.95
CA ALA A 211 9.82 -22.98 2.78
C ALA A 211 9.37 -22.94 4.24
N LEU A 212 8.08 -22.68 4.48
CA LEU A 212 7.50 -22.66 5.83
C LEU A 212 7.57 -24.04 6.50
N LEU A 213 7.33 -25.13 5.77
CA LEU A 213 7.48 -26.50 6.30
C LEU A 213 8.93 -26.84 6.64
N ARG A 214 9.92 -26.35 5.88
CA ARG A 214 11.33 -26.51 6.24
C ARG A 214 11.69 -25.83 7.56
N ARG A 215 11.08 -24.66 7.83
CA ARG A 215 11.28 -23.92 9.09
C ARG A 215 10.52 -24.53 10.26
N ASP A 216 9.28 -24.95 10.03
CA ASP A 216 8.41 -25.56 11.03
C ASP A 216 7.80 -26.86 10.47
N PRO A 217 8.44 -28.02 10.71
CA PRO A 217 7.92 -29.32 10.29
C PRO A 217 6.58 -29.70 10.95
N GLN A 218 6.17 -28.99 12.02
CA GLN A 218 4.90 -29.23 12.71
C GLN A 218 3.77 -28.30 12.22
N LEU A 219 4.03 -27.45 11.22
CA LEU A 219 3.05 -26.52 10.67
C LEU A 219 1.77 -27.27 10.25
N LYS A 220 0.67 -26.97 10.94
CA LYS A 220 -0.61 -27.65 10.74
C LYS A 220 -1.44 -26.95 9.67
N GLY A 221 -1.94 -27.75 8.72
CA GLY A 221 -2.92 -27.34 7.72
C GLY A 221 -2.29 -26.79 6.44
N ASN A 222 -2.97 -27.01 5.32
CA ASN A 222 -2.46 -26.68 3.98
C ASN A 222 -2.69 -25.21 3.60
N LYS A 223 -3.41 -24.44 4.43
CA LYS A 223 -3.79 -23.05 4.14
C LYS A 223 -2.78 -22.07 4.72
N ILE A 224 -1.86 -21.64 3.87
CA ILE A 224 -0.89 -20.58 4.19
C ILE A 224 -1.52 -19.20 3.95
N GLY A 225 -1.09 -18.26 4.77
CA GLY A 225 -1.59 -16.88 4.78
C GLY A 225 -0.49 -15.94 5.24
N PHE A 226 -0.70 -14.65 5.03
CA PHE A 226 0.28 -13.60 5.32
C PHE A 226 0.86 -13.66 6.74
N GLN A 227 0.06 -14.03 7.74
CA GLN A 227 0.51 -14.17 9.13
C GLN A 227 1.64 -15.20 9.30
N HIS A 228 1.69 -16.25 8.47
CA HIS A 228 2.76 -17.24 8.51
C HIS A 228 4.08 -16.64 8.00
N LEU A 229 4.03 -15.80 6.97
CA LEU A 229 5.21 -15.07 6.49
C LEU A 229 5.67 -14.05 7.55
N GLN A 230 4.75 -13.35 8.19
CA GLN A 230 5.09 -12.41 9.28
C GLN A 230 5.78 -13.12 10.46
N ALA A 231 5.27 -14.30 10.85
CA ALA A 231 5.87 -15.10 11.90
C ALA A 231 7.25 -15.63 11.49
N ALA A 232 7.41 -16.10 10.25
CA ALA A 232 8.68 -16.61 9.75
C ALA A 232 9.79 -15.56 9.76
N VAL A 233 9.47 -14.28 9.59
CA VAL A 233 10.44 -13.18 9.62
C VAL A 233 10.37 -12.35 10.92
N GLU A 234 9.71 -12.86 11.96
CA GLU A 234 9.67 -12.33 13.33
C GLU A 234 9.08 -10.91 13.49
N ILE A 235 8.10 -10.53 12.65
CA ILE A 235 7.46 -9.19 12.66
C ILE A 235 5.95 -9.23 12.93
N GLN A 236 5.46 -10.30 13.57
CA GLN A 236 4.07 -10.45 13.98
C GLN A 236 3.58 -9.36 14.96
N HIS A 237 4.49 -8.67 15.65
CA HIS A 237 4.14 -7.55 16.54
C HIS A 237 3.51 -6.36 15.79
N TRP A 238 3.66 -6.28 14.46
CA TRP A 238 3.00 -5.27 13.61
C TRP A 238 1.56 -5.62 13.22
N THR A 239 1.08 -6.84 13.49
CA THR A 239 -0.26 -7.30 13.09
C THR A 239 -1.39 -6.39 13.58
N PRO A 240 -1.40 -5.85 14.82
CA PRO A 240 -2.45 -4.92 15.25
C PRO A 240 -2.52 -3.67 14.37
N ARG A 241 -1.37 -3.07 14.02
CA ARG A 241 -1.30 -1.89 13.14
C ARG A 241 -1.71 -2.23 11.71
N HIS A 242 -1.25 -3.36 11.16
CA HIS A 242 -1.65 -3.84 9.81
C HIS A 242 -3.17 -4.04 9.69
N ARG A 243 -3.80 -4.60 10.73
CA ARG A 243 -5.26 -4.71 10.82
C ARG A 243 -5.93 -3.34 10.88
N MET A 244 -5.39 -2.40 11.65
CA MET A 244 -5.92 -1.04 11.72
C MET A 244 -5.89 -0.34 10.35
N ALA A 245 -4.76 -0.41 9.64
CA ALA A 245 -4.62 0.13 8.29
C ALA A 245 -5.63 -0.47 7.29
N SER A 246 -6.05 -1.71 7.52
CA SER A 246 -7.04 -2.40 6.68
C SER A 246 -8.43 -1.77 6.77
N HIS A 247 -8.77 -1.16 7.92
CA HIS A 247 -10.06 -0.49 8.08
C HIS A 247 -10.16 0.74 7.18
N ALA A 248 -9.05 1.42 6.85
CA ALA A 248 -9.05 2.54 5.89
C ALA A 248 -9.35 2.13 4.43
N VAL A 249 -9.35 0.82 4.13
CA VAL A 249 -9.60 0.26 2.79
C VAL A 249 -10.98 -0.38 2.68
N HIS A 250 -11.46 -1.00 3.75
CA HIS A 250 -12.75 -1.70 3.77
C HIS A 250 -13.82 -0.85 4.46
N PRO A 251 -14.98 -0.56 3.83
CA PRO A 251 -16.06 0.25 4.40
C PRO A 251 -16.82 -0.52 5.50
N SER A 252 -16.11 -0.82 6.58
CA SER A 252 -16.60 -1.46 7.79
C SER A 252 -17.20 -0.42 8.75
N ALA A 253 -17.96 -0.87 9.75
CA ALA A 253 -18.41 0.04 10.81
C ALA A 253 -17.22 0.74 11.52
N THR A 254 -16.06 0.09 11.57
CA THR A 254 -14.81 0.69 12.05
C THR A 254 -14.34 1.83 11.14
N PHE A 255 -14.39 1.67 9.81
CA PHE A 255 -14.06 2.74 8.86
C PHE A 255 -14.94 3.98 9.06
N ALA A 256 -16.25 3.77 9.28
CA ALA A 256 -17.19 4.87 9.49
C ALA A 256 -16.95 5.65 10.79
N ARG A 257 -16.25 5.05 11.76
CA ARG A 257 -16.02 5.63 13.10
C ARG A 257 -14.58 6.03 13.36
N PHE A 258 -13.61 5.37 12.74
CA PHE A 258 -12.19 5.55 12.99
C PHE A 258 -11.48 5.95 11.69
N ASN A 259 -11.01 7.19 11.67
CA ASN A 259 -10.30 7.77 10.56
C ASN A 259 -9.19 8.66 11.12
N LEU A 260 -7.93 8.36 10.80
CA LEU A 260 -6.80 9.18 11.20
C LEU A 260 -7.02 10.63 10.74
N GLY A 261 -6.64 11.56 11.60
CA GLY A 261 -6.83 12.99 11.42
C GLY A 261 -8.16 13.52 11.97
N SER A 262 -9.04 12.64 12.48
CA SER A 262 -10.30 13.03 13.11
C SER A 262 -10.07 13.37 14.58
N ARG A 263 -10.86 14.33 15.08
CA ARG A 263 -10.80 14.79 16.47
C ARG A 263 -11.93 14.17 17.27
N GLU A 264 -11.60 13.37 18.30
CA GLU A 264 -12.61 12.74 19.17
C GLU A 264 -13.44 13.78 19.95
N ASP A 265 -12.87 14.94 20.23
CA ASP A 265 -13.53 16.06 20.91
C ASP A 265 -14.55 16.80 20.01
N LYS A 266 -14.57 16.50 18.71
CA LYS A 266 -15.49 17.12 17.75
C LYS A 266 -16.43 16.08 17.17
N HIS A 267 -17.74 16.36 17.20
CA HIS A 267 -18.77 15.49 16.61
C HIS A 267 -18.85 15.58 15.07
N GLU A 268 -17.91 16.28 14.44
CA GLU A 268 -17.87 16.46 12.98
C GLU A 268 -17.15 15.29 12.30
N VAL A 269 -17.76 14.76 11.24
CA VAL A 269 -17.12 13.74 10.39
C VAL A 269 -16.08 14.43 9.50
N LEU A 270 -14.81 14.01 9.59
CA LEU A 270 -13.73 14.54 8.75
C LEU A 270 -13.95 14.16 7.27
N PRO A 271 -14.26 15.12 6.37
CA PRO A 271 -14.57 14.82 4.97
C PRO A 271 -13.38 15.00 4.02
N GLY A 272 -12.19 15.36 4.53
CA GLY A 272 -11.05 15.78 3.72
C GLY A 272 -9.73 15.75 4.48
N ALA A 273 -8.77 16.56 4.01
CA ALA A 273 -7.43 16.57 4.56
C ALA A 273 -7.38 17.04 6.02
N SER A 274 -6.44 16.49 6.78
CA SER A 274 -6.16 16.83 8.18
C SER A 274 -4.65 17.05 8.38
N ASN A 275 -4.32 17.91 9.34
CA ASN A 275 -2.94 18.17 9.76
C ASN A 275 -2.48 17.28 10.92
N ALA A 276 -3.35 16.38 11.41
CA ALA A 276 -3.08 15.48 12.52
C ALA A 276 -2.80 14.05 12.04
N ASP A 277 -2.23 13.24 12.92
CA ASP A 277 -2.03 11.79 12.76
C ASP A 277 -1.14 11.34 11.58
N LEU A 278 -0.17 12.17 11.19
CA LEU A 278 0.83 11.80 10.19
C LEU A 278 1.91 10.85 10.75
N ALA A 279 2.07 10.78 12.07
CA ALA A 279 3.16 10.05 12.73
C ALA A 279 3.11 8.54 12.48
N ASP A 280 2.00 7.89 12.80
CA ASP A 280 1.82 6.44 12.60
C ASP A 280 2.07 5.99 11.14
N PRO A 281 1.43 6.59 10.12
CA PRO A 281 1.70 6.22 8.73
C PRO A 281 3.13 6.55 8.29
N GLY A 282 3.69 7.69 8.72
CA GLY A 282 5.05 8.09 8.38
C GLY A 282 6.10 7.12 8.94
N GLN A 283 6.06 6.85 10.24
CA GLN A 283 7.00 5.95 10.91
C GLN A 283 6.90 4.53 10.39
N SER A 284 5.68 4.01 10.30
CA SER A 284 5.48 2.62 9.91
C SER A 284 5.95 2.40 8.46
N ALA A 285 5.76 3.38 7.58
CA ALA A 285 6.31 3.33 6.22
C ALA A 285 7.84 3.38 6.19
N LEU A 286 8.49 4.20 7.01
CA LEU A 286 9.94 4.22 7.09
C LEU A 286 10.53 2.91 7.62
N PHE A 287 9.87 2.27 8.59
CA PHE A 287 10.27 0.95 9.07
C PHE A 287 10.10 -0.12 8.00
N SER A 288 8.96 -0.16 7.30
CA SER A 288 8.75 -1.13 6.22
C SER A 288 9.68 -0.89 5.03
N LEU A 289 10.00 0.36 4.68
CA LEU A 289 11.00 0.69 3.65
C LEU A 289 12.41 0.23 4.05
N THR A 290 12.77 0.42 5.32
CA THR A 290 14.04 -0.05 5.89
C THR A 290 14.13 -1.58 5.81
N ASN A 291 13.06 -2.29 6.18
CA ASN A 291 12.98 -3.75 6.11
C ASN A 291 13.08 -4.27 4.67
N ALA A 292 12.36 -3.66 3.73
CA ALA A 292 12.47 -4.01 2.32
C ALA A 292 13.88 -3.77 1.76
N THR A 293 14.58 -2.74 2.24
CA THR A 293 15.97 -2.45 1.85
C THR A 293 16.96 -3.41 2.50
N ALA A 294 16.73 -3.79 3.76
CA ALA A 294 17.55 -4.80 4.45
C ALA A 294 17.51 -6.16 3.74
N ALA A 295 16.37 -6.52 3.12
CA ALA A 295 16.25 -7.72 2.30
C ALA A 295 17.28 -7.78 1.15
N LEU A 296 17.68 -6.63 0.59
CA LEU A 296 18.75 -6.56 -0.42
C LEU A 296 20.14 -6.85 0.15
N VAL A 297 20.39 -6.48 1.40
CA VAL A 297 21.70 -6.66 2.07
C VAL A 297 21.95 -8.13 2.41
N ILE A 298 20.89 -8.84 2.80
CA ILE A 298 20.96 -10.26 3.15
C ILE A 298 20.84 -11.18 1.93
N PHE A 299 20.68 -10.63 0.72
CA PHE A 299 20.72 -11.41 -0.51
C PHE A 299 22.05 -12.16 -0.63
N GLU A 300 21.97 -13.45 -0.91
CA GLU A 300 23.11 -14.30 -1.23
C GLU A 300 22.99 -14.76 -2.69
N PRO A 301 23.97 -14.44 -3.55
CA PRO A 301 23.95 -14.84 -4.95
C PRO A 301 24.13 -16.36 -5.07
N GLY A 302 23.47 -16.97 -6.06
CA GLY A 302 23.59 -18.40 -6.34
C GLY A 302 24.89 -18.81 -7.06
N SER A 303 25.91 -17.95 -7.16
CA SER A 303 27.16 -18.19 -7.90
C SER A 303 28.41 -17.84 -7.10
N ASP A 304 29.49 -18.58 -7.35
CA ASP A 304 30.73 -18.63 -6.55
C ASP A 304 31.67 -17.41 -6.61
N ASP A 305 31.29 -16.29 -7.25
CA ASP A 305 32.15 -15.09 -7.27
C ASP A 305 32.04 -14.27 -5.98
N ILE A 306 32.57 -14.86 -4.91
CA ILE A 306 32.44 -14.38 -3.54
C ILE A 306 33.20 -13.05 -3.34
N THR A 307 34.29 -12.81 -4.06
CA THR A 307 35.21 -11.70 -3.73
C THR A 307 34.71 -10.34 -4.25
N GLU A 308 34.19 -10.25 -5.47
CA GLU A 308 33.63 -9.00 -6.01
C GLU A 308 32.34 -8.61 -5.25
N HIS A 309 31.50 -9.58 -4.93
CA HIS A 309 30.29 -9.34 -4.16
C HIS A 309 30.56 -8.87 -2.72
N LEU A 310 31.63 -9.33 -2.06
CA LEU A 310 31.93 -8.92 -0.68
C LEU A 310 32.14 -7.40 -0.53
N GLN A 311 32.86 -6.76 -1.46
CA GLN A 311 33.08 -5.29 -1.42
C GLN A 311 31.76 -4.53 -1.63
N HIS A 312 30.97 -4.95 -2.61
CA HIS A 312 29.68 -4.35 -2.91
C HIS A 312 28.66 -4.56 -1.78
N ARG A 313 28.73 -5.69 -1.06
CA ARG A 313 27.93 -5.93 0.14
C ARG A 313 28.26 -4.98 1.28
N GLY A 314 29.54 -4.69 1.51
CA GLY A 314 29.95 -3.70 2.51
C GLY A 314 29.37 -2.31 2.24
N ALA A 315 29.46 -1.84 1.00
CA ALA A 315 28.90 -0.55 0.59
C ALA A 315 27.37 -0.52 0.70
N LEU A 316 26.67 -1.54 0.19
CA LEU A 316 25.21 -1.63 0.30
C LEU A 316 24.76 -1.70 1.77
N GLY A 317 25.49 -2.45 2.60
CA GLY A 317 25.25 -2.54 4.04
C GLY A 317 25.41 -1.20 4.76
N ALA A 318 26.43 -0.40 4.40
CA ALA A 318 26.62 0.94 4.94
C ALA A 318 25.45 1.87 4.57
N MET A 319 24.98 1.84 3.32
CA MET A 319 23.83 2.62 2.88
C MET A 319 22.54 2.21 3.59
N ALA A 320 22.29 0.90 3.72
CA ALA A 320 21.13 0.38 4.44
C ALA A 320 21.19 0.71 5.95
N LYS A 321 22.39 0.72 6.54
CA LYS A 321 22.59 1.16 7.93
C LYS A 321 22.30 2.65 8.09
N ALA A 322 22.76 3.49 7.16
CA ALA A 322 22.44 4.91 7.14
C ALA A 322 20.94 5.15 7.03
N LEU A 323 20.24 4.42 6.14
CA LEU A 323 18.78 4.44 6.05
C LEU A 323 18.12 4.08 7.38
N SER A 324 18.56 2.99 8.02
CA SER A 324 18.01 2.55 9.31
C SER A 324 18.20 3.59 10.41
N THR A 325 19.38 4.22 10.49
CA THR A 325 19.65 5.29 11.45
C THR A 325 18.77 6.51 11.18
N LEU A 326 18.69 6.96 9.93
CA LEU A 326 17.88 8.12 9.55
C LEU A 326 16.38 7.88 9.77
N SER A 327 15.90 6.67 9.48
CA SER A 327 14.52 6.23 9.72
C SER A 327 14.13 6.34 11.20
N LYS A 328 15.05 5.98 12.12
CA LYS A 328 14.84 6.15 13.56
C LYS A 328 14.73 7.61 13.97
N ILE A 329 15.64 8.45 13.48
CA ILE A 329 15.63 9.90 13.76
C ILE A 329 14.32 10.52 13.24
N ALA A 330 13.94 10.21 12.00
CA ALA A 330 12.68 10.66 11.42
C ALA A 330 11.48 10.23 12.27
N SER A 331 11.50 8.99 12.77
CA SER A 331 10.45 8.46 13.63
C SER A 331 10.29 9.23 14.93
N GLU A 332 11.40 9.55 15.59
CA GLU A 332 11.41 10.35 16.82
C GLU A 332 10.83 11.76 16.57
N GLU A 333 11.19 12.39 15.45
CA GLU A 333 10.65 13.71 15.07
C GLU A 333 9.16 13.64 14.70
N PHE A 334 8.69 12.57 14.06
CA PHE A 334 7.25 12.34 13.83
C PHE A 334 6.49 12.26 15.17
N MET A 335 7.01 11.50 16.14
CA MET A 335 6.37 11.40 17.47
C MET A 335 6.36 12.74 18.19
N LYS A 336 7.45 13.51 18.13
CA LYS A 336 7.56 14.81 18.78
C LYS A 336 6.49 15.78 18.29
N VAL A 337 6.32 15.90 16.97
CA VAL A 337 5.27 16.77 16.39
C VAL A 337 3.87 16.28 16.75
N HIS A 338 3.66 14.95 16.77
CA HIS A 338 2.37 14.38 17.17
C HIS A 338 2.01 14.70 18.63
N LEU A 339 2.94 14.50 19.57
CA LEU A 339 2.72 14.80 20.98
C LEU A 339 2.43 16.29 21.22
N GLN A 340 3.13 17.18 20.50
CA GLN A 340 2.84 18.61 20.54
C GLN A 340 1.41 18.93 20.10
N LEU A 341 0.92 18.28 19.03
CA LEU A 341 -0.45 18.45 18.57
C LEU A 341 -1.47 17.92 19.58
N GLU A 342 -1.21 16.77 20.22
CA GLU A 342 -2.09 16.25 21.27
C GLU A 342 -2.20 17.22 22.45
N ASP A 343 -1.09 17.80 22.88
CA ASP A 343 -1.06 18.75 23.99
C ASP A 343 -1.80 20.05 23.64
N GLU A 344 -1.64 20.56 22.41
CA GLU A 344 -2.40 21.71 21.89
C GLU A 344 -3.92 21.41 21.90
N ILE A 345 -4.34 20.23 21.42
CA ILE A 345 -5.74 19.81 21.38
C ILE A 345 -6.33 19.71 22.80
N ARG A 346 -5.57 19.12 23.74
CA ARG A 346 -6.00 19.01 25.15
C ARG A 346 -6.17 20.39 25.80
N ALA A 347 -5.24 21.31 25.55
CA ALA A 347 -5.29 22.67 26.09
C ALA A 347 -6.47 23.49 25.53
N GLU A 348 -6.82 23.31 24.25
CA GLU A 348 -8.02 23.89 23.65
C GLU A 348 -9.30 23.37 24.33
N GLY A 349 -9.38 22.06 24.57
CA GLY A 349 -10.54 21.43 25.22
C GLY A 349 -10.74 21.82 26.68
N SER A 350 -9.65 22.05 27.44
CA SER A 350 -9.75 22.53 28.82
C SER A 350 -10.24 23.97 28.92
N ASN A 351 -9.83 24.84 27.99
CA ASN A 351 -10.25 26.24 27.96
C ASN A 351 -11.69 26.43 27.44
N ALA A 352 -12.24 25.47 26.70
CA ALA A 352 -13.63 25.49 26.24
C ALA A 352 -14.63 25.05 27.32
N ASN A 353 -14.17 24.36 28.37
CA ASN A 353 -14.97 23.87 29.50
C ASN A 353 -14.82 24.71 30.78
N SER A 354 -13.98 25.76 30.75
CA SER A 354 -13.82 26.78 31.80
C SER A 354 -14.53 28.06 31.40
#